data_AF-A0A1C5FNU9-F1
#
_entry.id   AF-A0A1C5FNU9-F1
#
_cell.length_a   1.000
_cell.length_b   1.000
_cell.length_c   1.000
_cell.angle_alpha   90.00
_cell.angle_beta   90.00
_cell.angle_gamma   90.00
#
_symmetry.space_group_name_H-M   'P 1'
#
loop_
_entity.id
_entity.type
_entity.pdbx_description
1 polymer ?
#
loop_
_entity_poly.entity_id
_entity_poly.type
_entity_poly.pdbx_seq_one_letter_code
_entity_poly.pdbx_strand_id
1 'polypeptide(L)'
;MLTLLHTSPVHVPVFDALRDMDHPGLVLRHVVDESLLTRARAEGSESVAADVEAVVAAAVAEGSAAVLCTCSTIGEVAEKTGAALGVPVLRVDRPMAAAAAAAGR
;
A
#
# COMPACT_ATOMS: atom_id res chain seq x y z
N MET A 1 14.12 4.12 0.62
CA MET A 1 13.39 2.98 0.01
C MET A 1 11.89 3.17 0.22
N LEU A 2 11.07 2.80 -0.75
CA LEU A 2 9.61 2.76 -0.65
C LEU A 2 9.16 1.30 -0.71
N THR A 3 8.39 0.85 0.28
CA THR A 3 7.74 -0.47 0.21
C THR A 3 6.35 -0.33 -0.40
N LEU A 4 5.99 -1.19 -1.35
CA LEU A 4 4.65 -1.25 -1.94
C LEU A 4 3.95 -2.52 -1.48
N LEU A 5 2.79 -2.37 -0.84
CA LEU A 5 1.93 -3.48 -0.45
C LEU A 5 0.83 -3.67 -1.50
N HIS A 6 0.86 -4.84 -2.13
CA HIS A 6 -0.08 -5.27 -3.15
C HIS A 6 -0.85 -6.51 -2.71
N THR A 7 -2.07 -6.65 -3.21
CA THR A 7 -2.86 -7.88 -3.13
C THR A 7 -3.01 -8.55 -4.50
N SER A 8 -2.19 -8.15 -5.47
CA SER A 8 -2.09 -8.75 -6.79
C SER A 8 -0.73 -8.40 -7.43
N PRO A 9 -0.05 -9.37 -8.06
CA PRO A 9 1.27 -9.16 -8.67
C PRO A 9 1.23 -8.26 -9.90
N VAL A 10 0.05 -8.03 -10.49
CA VAL A 10 -0.12 -7.22 -11.72
C VAL A 10 0.37 -5.78 -11.57
N HIS A 11 0.41 -5.27 -10.35
CA HIS A 11 0.87 -3.91 -10.07
C HIS A 11 2.40 -3.77 -10.08
N VAL A 12 3.15 -4.86 -9.86
CA VAL A 12 4.62 -4.81 -9.80
C VAL A 12 5.23 -4.20 -11.07
N PRO A 13 5.00 -4.75 -12.28
CA PRO A 13 5.61 -4.18 -13.49
C PRO A 13 5.14 -2.75 -13.80
N VAL A 14 3.93 -2.38 -13.35
CA VAL A 14 3.40 -1.01 -13.53
C VAL A 14 4.19 -0.02 -12.67
N PHE A 15 4.40 -0.34 -11.40
CA PHE A 15 5.15 0.54 -10.49
C PHE A 15 6.66 0.56 -10.79
N ASP A 16 7.22 -0.56 -11.25
CA ASP A 16 8.59 -0.58 -11.78
C ASP A 16 8.74 0.38 -12.97
N ALA A 17 7.82 0.33 -13.94
CA ALA A 17 7.84 1.22 -15.09
C ALA A 17 7.69 2.70 -14.68
N LEU A 18 6.79 3.02 -13.74
CA LEU A 18 6.62 4.38 -13.21
C LEU A 18 7.89 4.88 -12.51
N ARG A 19 8.55 4.04 -11.71
CA ARG A 19 9.87 4.36 -11.13
C ARG A 19 10.86 4.67 -12.25
N ASP A 20 10.98 3.80 -13.24
CA ASP A 20 11.99 3.94 -14.29
C ASP A 20 11.79 5.21 -15.14
N MET A 21 10.53 5.64 -15.30
CA MET A 21 10.17 6.87 -16.01
C MET A 21 10.48 8.14 -15.21
N ASP A 22 10.04 8.22 -13.95
CA ASP A 22 10.03 9.49 -13.21
C ASP A 22 11.12 9.56 -12.12
N HIS A 23 11.51 8.41 -11.55
CA HIS A 23 12.41 8.32 -10.40
C HIS A 23 13.33 7.07 -10.44
N PRO A 24 14.19 6.91 -11.46
CA PRO A 24 14.95 5.67 -11.69
C PRO A 24 15.91 5.28 -10.54
N GLY A 25 16.29 6.24 -9.68
CA GLY A 25 17.11 5.98 -8.49
C GLY A 25 16.33 5.55 -7.25
N LEU A 26 15.00 5.53 -7.29
CA LEU A 26 14.17 5.16 -6.15
C LEU A 26 14.16 3.64 -5.96
N VAL A 27 14.66 3.17 -4.83
CA VAL A 27 14.55 1.75 -4.46
C VAL A 27 13.12 1.40 -4.09
N LEU A 28 12.50 0.52 -4.88
CA LEU A 28 11.19 -0.08 -4.60
C LEU A 28 11.35 -1.49 -4.04
N ARG A 29 10.55 -1.79 -3.02
CA ARG A 29 10.36 -3.15 -2.51
C ARG A 29 8.90 -3.53 -2.65
N HIS A 30 8.62 -4.60 -3.38
CA HIS A 30 7.26 -5.08 -3.58
C HIS A 30 6.94 -6.21 -2.61
N VAL A 31 5.84 -6.07 -1.88
CA VAL A 31 5.21 -7.14 -1.10
C VAL A 31 3.89 -7.47 -1.77
N VAL A 32 3.73 -8.73 -2.19
CA VAL A 32 2.50 -9.22 -2.81
C VAL A 32 1.91 -10.29 -1.92
N ASP A 33 0.70 -10.05 -1.43
CA ASP A 33 -0.07 -11.04 -0.68
C ASP A 33 -1.56 -10.99 -1.10
N GLU A 34 -1.93 -11.91 -1.98
CA GLU A 34 -3.30 -12.05 -2.48
C GLU A 34 -4.29 -12.55 -1.41
N SER A 35 -3.78 -13.20 -0.36
CA SER A 35 -4.60 -13.74 0.72
C SER A 35 -5.25 -12.64 1.55
N LEU A 36 -4.58 -11.48 1.67
CA LEU A 36 -5.12 -10.32 2.39
C LEU A 36 -6.43 -9.83 1.77
N LEU A 37 -6.50 -9.73 0.45
CA LEU A 37 -7.74 -9.32 -0.23
C LEU A 37 -8.82 -10.40 -0.08
N THR A 38 -8.44 -11.66 -0.20
CA THR A 38 -9.37 -12.78 -0.07
C THR A 38 -10.03 -12.80 1.31
N ARG A 39 -9.22 -12.71 2.39
CA ARG A 39 -9.72 -12.67 3.77
C ARG A 39 -10.47 -11.38 4.08
N ALA A 40 -9.95 -10.21 3.67
CA ALA A 40 -10.64 -8.94 3.89
C ALA A 40 -12.03 -8.91 3.24
N ARG A 41 -12.22 -9.57 2.08
CA ARG A 41 -13.53 -9.70 1.43
C ARG A 41 -14.46 -10.67 2.16
N ALA A 42 -13.92 -11.75 2.71
CA ALA A 42 -14.71 -12.78 3.38
C ALA A 42 -15.12 -12.36 4.81
N GLU A 43 -14.21 -11.70 5.54
CA GLU A 43 -14.30 -11.50 6.99
C GLU A 43 -14.25 -10.00 7.38
N GLY A 44 -14.06 -9.10 6.41
CA GLY A 44 -13.90 -7.67 6.63
C GLY A 44 -12.43 -7.26 6.79
N SER A 45 -12.10 -6.01 6.45
CA SER A 45 -10.69 -5.55 6.39
C SER A 45 -9.94 -5.63 7.71
N GLU A 46 -10.62 -5.49 8.85
CA GLU A 46 -9.98 -5.60 10.17
C GLU A 46 -9.46 -7.03 10.46
N SER A 47 -9.96 -8.07 9.76
CA SER A 47 -9.47 -9.45 9.92
C SER A 47 -8.01 -9.64 9.49
N VAL A 48 -7.48 -8.71 8.69
CA VAL A 48 -6.10 -8.74 8.18
C VAL A 48 -5.20 -7.70 8.84
N ALA A 49 -5.66 -7.02 9.90
CA ALA A 49 -4.92 -5.93 10.53
C ALA A 49 -3.54 -6.37 11.06
N ALA A 50 -3.46 -7.52 11.71
CA ALA A 50 -2.20 -8.05 12.24
C ALA A 50 -1.19 -8.38 11.13
N ASP A 51 -1.65 -8.91 10.00
CA ASP A 51 -0.79 -9.23 8.86
C ASP A 51 -0.28 -7.96 8.17
N VAL A 52 -1.16 -6.96 8.01
CA VAL A 52 -0.78 -5.64 7.50
C VAL A 52 0.22 -4.96 8.44
N GLU A 53 0.02 -5.06 9.76
CA GLU A 53 0.98 -4.58 10.76
C GLU A 53 2.34 -5.23 10.63
N ALA A 54 2.40 -6.56 10.49
CA ALA A 54 3.65 -7.27 10.29
C ALA A 54 4.40 -6.78 9.03
N VAL A 55 3.69 -6.54 7.92
CA VAL A 55 4.30 -6.00 6.70
C VAL A 55 4.85 -4.59 6.89
N VAL A 56 4.08 -3.71 7.53
CA VAL A 56 4.50 -2.31 7.75
C VAL A 56 5.67 -2.26 8.75
N ALA A 57 5.63 -3.04 9.83
CA ALA A 57 6.71 -3.15 10.80
C ALA A 57 8.00 -3.68 10.15
N ALA A 58 7.90 -4.70 9.30
CA ALA A 58 9.05 -5.19 8.52
C ALA A 58 9.60 -4.10 7.59
N ALA A 59 8.73 -3.35 6.91
CA ALA A 59 9.15 -2.25 6.05
C ALA A 59 9.92 -1.18 6.84
N VAL A 60 9.48 -0.83 8.06
CA VAL A 60 10.17 0.10 8.95
C VAL A 60 11.53 -0.44 9.39
N ALA A 61 11.58 -1.70 9.83
CA ALA A 61 12.82 -2.35 10.26
C ALA A 61 13.87 -2.43 9.13
N GLU A 62 13.41 -2.56 7.87
CA GLU A 62 14.26 -2.55 6.68
C GLU A 62 14.61 -1.14 6.18
N GLY A 63 14.19 -0.08 6.88
CA GLY A 63 14.54 1.31 6.54
C GLY A 63 13.69 1.93 5.43
N SER A 64 12.46 1.46 5.23
CA SER A 64 11.50 2.12 4.33
C SER A 64 11.11 3.49 4.89
N ALA A 65 11.16 4.51 4.05
CA ALA A 65 10.74 5.86 4.43
C ALA A 65 9.21 6.03 4.43
N ALA A 66 8.51 5.17 3.69
CA ALA A 66 7.06 5.11 3.60
C ALA A 66 6.63 3.73 3.07
N VAL A 67 5.32 3.45 3.18
CA VAL A 67 4.67 2.32 2.50
C VAL A 67 3.57 2.86 1.58
N LEU A 68 3.44 2.30 0.38
CA LEU A 68 2.32 2.57 -0.53
C LEU A 68 1.41 1.34 -0.60
N CYS A 69 0.19 1.45 -0.11
CA CYS A 69 -0.83 0.41 -0.24
C CYS A 69 -1.62 0.62 -1.54
N THR A 70 -1.62 -0.39 -2.41
CA THR A 70 -2.29 -0.30 -3.71
C THR A 70 -3.70 -0.90 -3.70
N CYS A 71 -4.12 -1.52 -2.60
CA CYS A 71 -5.42 -2.14 -2.46
C CYS A 71 -6.35 -1.26 -1.61
N SER A 72 -7.39 -0.69 -2.22
CA SER A 72 -8.36 0.16 -1.53
C SER A 72 -9.10 -0.57 -0.40
N THR A 73 -9.38 -1.87 -0.56
CA THR A 73 -10.07 -2.70 0.44
C THR A 73 -9.34 -2.74 1.79
N ILE A 74 -8.01 -2.86 1.77
CA ILE A 74 -7.19 -2.89 2.99
C ILE A 74 -6.48 -1.55 3.26
N GLY A 75 -6.74 -0.53 2.45
CA GLY A 75 -6.03 0.74 2.48
C GLY A 75 -6.22 1.51 3.77
N GLU A 76 -7.43 1.49 4.36
CA GLU A 76 -7.70 2.13 5.65
C GLU A 76 -6.94 1.45 6.80
N VAL A 77 -6.93 0.11 6.81
CA VAL A 77 -6.20 -0.67 7.81
C VAL A 77 -4.71 -0.37 7.73
N ALA A 78 -4.14 -0.41 6.52
CA ALA A 78 -2.74 -0.07 6.29
C ALA A 78 -2.39 1.35 6.76
N GLU A 79 -3.29 2.31 6.54
CA GLU A 79 -3.08 3.68 7.00
C GLU A 79 -3.09 3.82 8.52
N LYS A 80 -4.07 3.20 9.20
CA LYS A 80 -4.13 3.17 10.67
C LYS A 80 -2.87 2.55 11.26
N THR A 81 -2.41 1.43 10.68
CA THR A 81 -1.16 0.77 11.04
C THR A 81 0.05 1.71 10.89
N GLY A 82 0.14 2.45 9.78
CA GLY A 82 1.20 3.44 9.56
C GLY A 82 1.24 4.51 10.65
N ALA A 83 0.08 5.06 11.00
CA ALA A 83 -0.05 6.04 12.07
C ALA A 83 0.41 5.48 13.43
N ALA A 84 0.05 4.23 13.75
CA ALA A 84 0.45 3.57 14.98
C ALA A 84 1.97 3.29 15.05
N LEU A 85 2.58 2.96 13.90
CA LEU A 85 4.02 2.66 13.80
C LEU A 85 4.90 3.88 13.48
N GLY A 86 4.31 5.07 13.33
CA GLY A 86 5.04 6.30 13.05
C GLY A 86 5.66 6.39 11.66
N VAL A 87 5.13 5.62 10.69
CA VAL A 87 5.60 5.62 9.29
C VAL A 87 4.48 6.06 8.35
N PRO A 88 4.74 6.93 7.35
CA PRO A 88 3.73 7.28 6.37
C PRO A 88 3.27 6.06 5.57
N VAL A 89 1.96 5.80 5.56
CA VAL A 89 1.33 4.84 4.67
C VAL A 89 0.41 5.60 3.71
N LEU A 90 0.77 5.57 2.43
CA LEU A 90 0.04 6.23 1.34
C LEU A 90 -0.91 5.23 0.69
N ARG A 91 -2.07 5.71 0.26
CA ARG A 91 -3.03 4.92 -0.52
C ARG A 91 -3.11 5.46 -1.94
N VAL A 92 -3.08 4.57 -2.94
CA VAL A 92 -3.19 4.95 -4.36
C VAL A 92 -4.57 5.51 -4.73
N ASP A 93 -5.61 5.14 -3.99
CA ASP A 93 -6.99 5.52 -4.29
C ASP A 93 -7.35 6.91 -3.76
N ARG A 94 -6.60 7.48 -2.82
CA ARG A 94 -6.88 8.82 -2.27
C ARG A 94 -6.76 9.94 -3.31
N PRO A 95 -5.66 10.04 -4.09
CA PRO A 95 -5.59 11.01 -5.18
C PRO A 95 -6.71 10.82 -6.21
N MET A 96 -7.03 9.56 -6.54
CA MET A 96 -8.12 9.22 -7.45
C MET A 96 -9.48 9.67 -6.91
N ALA A 97 -9.76 9.40 -5.62
CA ALA A 97 -11.00 9.79 -4.95
C ALA A 97 -11.13 11.32 -4.83
N ALA A 98 -10.03 12.02 -4.53
CA ALA A 98 -10.00 13.48 -4.48
C ALA A 98 -10.28 14.09 -5.86
N ALA A 99 -9.69 13.54 -6.92
CA ALA A 99 -9.95 13.97 -8.30
C ALA A 99 -11.41 13.73 -8.71
N ALA A 100 -11.97 12.57 -8.38
CA ALA A 100 -13.38 12.26 -8.65
C ALA A 100 -14.33 13.24 -7.93
N ALA A 101 -14.08 13.55 -6.65
CA ALA A 101 -14.86 14.52 -5.89
C ALA A 101 -14.73 15.96 -6.45
N ALA A 102 -13.60 16.30 -7.06
CA ALA A 102 -13.40 17.58 -7.72
C ALA A 102 -14.08 17.69 -9.09
N ALA A 103 -14.16 16.58 -9.84
CA ALA A 103 -14.74 16.51 -11.18
C ALA A 103 -16.27 16.35 -11.19
N GLY A 104 -16.89 15.93 -10.08
CA GLY A 104 -18.34 15.80 -9.93
C GLY A 104 -19.07 17.05 -9.44
N ARG A 105 -18.48 18.24 -9.66
CA ARG A 105 -19.09 19.55 -9.39
C ARG A 105 -19.53 20.21 -10.68
#